data_AF-U3U5M6-F1
#
_entry.id   AF-U3U5M6-F1
#
_cell.length_a   1.000
_cell.length_b   1.000
_cell.length_c   1.000
_cell.angle_alpha   90.00
_cell.angle_beta   90.00
_cell.angle_gamma   90.00
#
_symmetry.space_group_name_H-M   'P 1'
#
loop_
_entity.id
_entity.type
_entity.pdbx_description
1 polymer ?
#
loop_
_entity_poly.entity_id
_entity_poly.type
_entity_poly.pdbx_seq_one_letter_code
_entity_poly.pdbx_strand_id
1 'polypeptide(L)'
;MELKNVSCYSPDNMPYGHGVQYFKSEDGQDFYESLNLFTKKYTLCIEPDTGIIRSMAEDVSSLYPAGFTVVDVDELPDGVDISGDWLFEGEKIVPRIPTQGERVAKAKFKKAALMQQASTVIAPLQDAVDLDMATDAEKALLLSWKKYLRAA
;
A
#
# COMPACT_ATOMS: atom_id res chain seq x y z
N MET A 1 21.63 -4.82 -6.55
CA MET A 1 21.01 -5.99 -7.20
C MET A 1 19.69 -5.57 -7.85
N GLU A 2 19.33 -6.20 -8.98
CA GLU A 2 18.04 -6.02 -9.65
C GLU A 2 17.55 -7.37 -10.18
N LEU A 3 16.29 -7.71 -9.88
CA LEU A 3 15.56 -8.86 -10.44
C LEU A 3 14.34 -8.32 -11.20
N LYS A 4 14.35 -8.43 -12.53
CA LYS A 4 13.29 -7.86 -13.37
C LYS A 4 12.11 -8.82 -13.52
N ASN A 5 10.90 -8.26 -13.53
CA ASN A 5 9.67 -8.96 -13.91
C ASN A 5 9.53 -10.33 -13.21
N VAL A 6 9.71 -10.34 -11.89
CA VAL A 6 9.72 -11.57 -11.10
C VAL A 6 8.35 -12.24 -11.17
N SER A 7 8.36 -13.55 -11.40
CA SER A 7 7.18 -14.37 -11.58
C SER A 7 7.27 -15.65 -10.78
N CYS A 8 6.12 -16.24 -10.45
CA CYS A 8 6.08 -17.57 -9.84
C CYS A 8 6.52 -18.63 -10.84
N TYR A 9 7.29 -19.61 -10.37
CA TYR A 9 7.64 -20.79 -11.16
C TYR A 9 7.65 -22.05 -10.31
N SER A 10 7.81 -23.21 -10.97
CA SER A 10 7.96 -24.50 -10.32
C SER A 10 9.35 -25.04 -10.63
N PRO A 11 10.28 -25.08 -9.65
CA PRO A 11 11.60 -25.65 -9.86
C PRO A 11 11.53 -27.19 -9.89
N ASP A 12 12.47 -27.81 -10.62
CA ASP A 12 12.58 -29.27 -10.70
C ASP A 12 12.93 -29.88 -9.34
N ASN A 13 13.80 -29.20 -8.58
CA ASN A 13 14.10 -29.51 -7.19
C ASN A 13 13.45 -28.44 -6.30
N MET A 14 12.76 -28.85 -5.24
CA MET A 14 12.05 -27.95 -4.32
C MET A 14 12.84 -27.83 -3.01
N PRO A 15 13.90 -26.99 -2.95
CA PRO A 15 14.83 -26.96 -1.82
C PRO A 15 14.16 -26.58 -0.49
N TYR A 16 13.03 -25.88 -0.53
CA TYR A 16 12.26 -25.46 0.64
C TYR A 16 10.93 -26.23 0.80
N GLY A 17 10.72 -27.28 -0.01
CA GLY A 17 9.55 -28.14 0.02
C GLY A 17 8.41 -27.70 -0.91
N HIS A 18 7.37 -28.55 -0.98
CA HIS A 18 6.23 -28.43 -1.90
C HIS A 18 5.21 -27.35 -1.52
N GLY A 19 5.25 -26.85 -0.28
CA GLY A 19 4.34 -25.80 0.22
C GLY A 19 4.84 -24.37 -0.01
N VAL A 20 6.00 -24.21 -0.64
CA VAL A 20 6.65 -22.93 -0.88
C VAL A 20 6.38 -22.47 -2.31
N GLN A 21 6.10 -21.18 -2.48
CA GLN A 21 6.02 -20.55 -3.79
C GLN A 21 7.41 -20.08 -4.20
N TYR A 22 7.88 -20.49 -5.37
CA TYR A 22 9.20 -20.11 -5.88
C TYR A 22 9.06 -18.98 -6.89
N PHE A 23 10.06 -18.10 -6.91
CA PHE A 23 10.05 -16.90 -7.74
C PHE A 23 11.33 -16.79 -8.54
N LYS A 24 11.20 -16.41 -9.80
CA LYS A 24 12.34 -16.12 -10.68
C LYS A 24 12.13 -14.84 -11.46
N SER A 25 13.20 -14.12 -11.71
CA SER A 25 13.22 -13.00 -12.66
C SER A 25 13.06 -13.48 -14.11
N GLU A 26 12.82 -12.55 -15.02
CA GLU A 26 12.70 -12.82 -16.46
C GLU A 26 13.94 -13.47 -17.07
N ASP A 27 15.13 -13.14 -16.56
CA ASP A 27 16.42 -13.69 -16.97
C ASP A 27 16.77 -15.00 -16.23
N GLY A 28 15.86 -15.49 -15.38
CA GLY A 28 15.92 -16.82 -14.79
C GLY A 28 16.65 -16.92 -13.45
N GLN A 29 17.01 -15.79 -12.82
CA GLN A 29 17.62 -15.79 -11.49
C GLN A 29 16.55 -16.09 -10.42
N ASP A 30 16.82 -17.05 -9.53
CA ASP A 30 15.92 -17.40 -8.44
C ASP A 30 16.00 -16.36 -7.31
N PHE A 31 14.84 -15.95 -6.80
CA PHE A 31 14.74 -14.93 -5.75
C PHE A 31 15.38 -15.37 -4.43
N TYR A 32 15.16 -16.62 -4.01
CA TYR A 32 15.68 -17.15 -2.74
C TYR A 32 17.19 -17.38 -2.82
N GLU A 33 17.69 -17.86 -3.96
CA GLU A 33 19.14 -17.98 -4.18
C GLU A 33 19.83 -16.62 -4.26
N SER A 34 19.09 -15.57 -4.64
CA SER A 34 19.61 -14.21 -4.77
C SER A 34 19.56 -13.38 -3.47
N LEU A 35 19.01 -13.90 -2.36
CA LEU A 35 18.79 -13.09 -1.14
C LEU A 35 20.08 -12.43 -0.61
N ASN A 36 21.21 -13.13 -0.69
CA ASN A 36 22.51 -12.62 -0.26
C ASN A 36 23.17 -11.64 -1.25
N LEU A 37 22.62 -11.51 -2.46
CA LEU A 37 23.08 -10.57 -3.48
C LEU A 37 22.50 -9.17 -3.28
N PHE A 38 21.43 -9.04 -2.49
CA PHE A 38 20.89 -7.76 -2.06
C PHE A 38 21.75 -7.22 -0.91
N THR A 39 22.59 -6.22 -1.20
CA THR A 39 23.61 -5.73 -0.27
C THR A 39 23.34 -4.33 0.25
N LYS A 40 22.43 -3.60 -0.37
CA LYS A 40 22.06 -2.26 0.07
C LYS A 40 20.97 -2.30 1.14
N LYS A 41 20.78 -1.17 1.82
CA LYS A 41 19.96 -1.09 3.03
C LYS A 41 18.47 -1.40 2.83
N TYR A 42 17.90 -0.99 1.70
CA TYR A 42 16.48 -1.14 1.41
C TYR A 42 16.30 -1.93 0.12
N THR A 43 15.20 -2.67 0.02
CA THR A 43 14.76 -3.34 -1.20
C THR A 43 13.35 -2.88 -1.55
N LEU A 44 13.11 -2.61 -2.82
CA LEU A 44 11.86 -2.10 -3.37
C LEU A 44 11.21 -3.15 -4.28
N CYS A 45 9.89 -3.29 -4.23
CA CYS A 45 9.10 -3.93 -5.28
C CYS A 45 8.44 -2.86 -6.14
N ILE A 46 8.76 -2.86 -7.43
CA ILE A 46 8.40 -1.83 -8.41
C ILE A 46 7.50 -2.45 -9.47
N GLU A 47 6.36 -1.80 -9.73
CA GLU A 47 5.45 -2.17 -10.82
C GLU A 47 6.15 -1.95 -12.18
N PRO A 48 6.40 -3.01 -12.98
CA PRO A 48 7.32 -2.91 -14.11
C PRO A 48 6.93 -1.90 -15.19
N ASP A 49 5.63 -1.81 -15.49
CA ASP A 49 5.13 -0.96 -16.58
C ASP A 49 5.05 0.53 -16.21
N THR A 50 4.92 0.82 -14.91
CA THR A 50 4.64 2.17 -14.42
C THR A 50 5.81 2.78 -13.63
N GLY A 51 6.71 1.94 -13.12
CA GLY A 51 7.75 2.35 -12.17
C GLY A 51 7.23 2.62 -10.76
N ILE A 52 5.95 2.38 -10.46
CA ILE A 52 5.37 2.70 -9.14
C ILE A 52 5.92 1.76 -8.07
N ILE A 53 6.39 2.33 -6.96
CA ILE A 53 6.83 1.57 -5.79
C ILE A 53 5.60 1.05 -5.03
N ARG A 54 5.52 -0.27 -4.84
CA ARG A 54 4.38 -0.96 -4.19
C ARG A 54 4.72 -1.66 -2.89
N SER A 55 5.99 -1.97 -2.68
CA SER A 55 6.49 -2.51 -1.42
C SER A 55 7.92 -2.05 -1.18
N MET A 56 8.32 -1.99 0.08
CA MET A 56 9.71 -1.77 0.48
C MET A 56 10.00 -2.47 1.81
N ALA A 57 11.23 -2.94 1.98
CA ALA A 57 11.69 -3.56 3.23
C ALA A 57 13.21 -3.39 3.39
N GLU A 58 13.71 -3.41 4.62
CA GLU A 58 15.15 -3.54 4.89
C GLU A 58 15.62 -4.99 4.70
N ASP A 59 14.76 -5.97 5.03
CA ASP A 59 15.01 -7.38 4.81
C ASP A 59 14.25 -7.88 3.57
N VAL A 60 15.00 -8.17 2.51
CA VAL A 60 14.45 -8.67 1.23
C VAL A 60 13.66 -9.97 1.41
N SER A 61 13.98 -10.82 2.39
CA SER A 61 13.28 -12.10 2.60
C SER A 61 11.83 -11.93 3.05
N SER A 62 11.45 -10.73 3.51
CA SER A 62 10.08 -10.39 3.90
C SER A 62 9.17 -9.98 2.72
N LEU A 63 9.74 -9.83 1.52
CA LEU A 63 9.00 -9.36 0.35
C LEU A 63 8.28 -10.51 -0.38
N TYR A 64 7.11 -10.17 -0.95
CA TYR A 64 6.44 -10.96 -1.97
C TYR A 64 6.76 -10.37 -3.36
N PRO A 65 7.64 -10.99 -4.16
CA PRO A 65 8.22 -10.33 -5.34
C PRO A 65 7.43 -10.55 -6.63
N ALA A 66 6.48 -11.49 -6.66
CA ALA A 66 5.80 -11.83 -7.90
C ALA A 66 4.99 -10.65 -8.46
N GLY A 67 5.14 -10.42 -9.77
CA GLY A 67 4.55 -9.29 -10.50
C GLY A 67 5.38 -8.02 -10.48
N PHE A 68 6.56 -8.01 -9.84
CA PHE A 68 7.37 -6.82 -9.64
C PHE A 68 8.80 -6.96 -10.16
N THR A 69 9.43 -5.82 -10.43
CA THR A 69 10.88 -5.69 -10.47
C THR A 69 11.38 -5.39 -9.05
N VAL A 70 12.37 -6.13 -8.58
CA VAL A 70 12.92 -6.02 -7.22
C VAL A 70 14.31 -5.41 -7.27
N VAL A 71 14.53 -4.29 -6.60
CA VAL A 71 15.81 -3.54 -6.64
C VAL A 71 16.22 -3.13 -5.23
N ASP A 72 17.51 -3.23 -4.93
CA ASP A 72 18.06 -2.64 -3.70
C ASP A 72 18.57 -1.20 -3.89
N VAL A 73 18.43 -0.40 -2.84
CA VAL A 73 18.87 0.99 -2.73
C VAL A 73 19.42 1.29 -1.33
N ASP A 74 20.36 2.21 -1.22
CA ASP A 74 20.93 2.59 0.09
C ASP A 74 20.10 3.64 0.81
N GLU A 75 19.40 4.48 0.05
CA GLU A 75 18.75 5.69 0.56
C GLU A 75 17.32 5.80 0.05
N LEU A 76 16.48 6.37 0.91
CA LEU A 76 15.08 6.66 0.67
C LEU A 76 14.84 8.15 0.86
N PRO A 77 14.13 8.84 -0.05
CA PRO A 77 13.74 10.23 0.17
C PRO A 77 12.83 10.40 1.40
N ASP A 78 12.88 11.57 2.02
CA ASP A 78 11.97 11.91 3.12
C ASP A 78 10.51 11.79 2.68
N GLY A 79 9.71 11.07 3.48
CA GLY A 79 8.28 10.89 3.24
C GLY A 79 7.94 9.91 2.11
N VAL A 80 8.91 9.13 1.60
CA VAL A 80 8.60 8.02 0.70
C VAL A 80 7.67 7.01 1.38
N ASP A 81 6.68 6.54 0.63
CA ASP A 81 5.77 5.50 1.08
C ASP A 81 5.37 4.56 -0.08
N ILE A 82 4.56 3.55 0.22
CA ILE A 82 4.06 2.56 -0.75
C ILE A 82 2.63 2.86 -1.21
N SER A 83 2.15 4.09 -1.04
CA SER A 83 0.75 4.46 -1.36
C SER A 83 0.50 4.63 -2.86
N GLY A 84 1.54 4.48 -3.70
CA GLY A 84 1.49 4.67 -5.15
C GLY A 84 1.77 6.10 -5.61
N ASP A 85 2.24 6.95 -4.69
CA ASP A 85 2.60 8.35 -4.95
C ASP A 85 4.11 8.52 -5.29
N TRP A 86 4.86 7.43 -5.44
CA TRP A 86 6.30 7.43 -5.72
C TRP A 86 6.68 6.48 -6.86
N LEU A 87 7.64 6.90 -7.68
CA LEU A 87 8.20 6.15 -8.81
C LEU A 87 9.67 5.82 -8.58
N PHE A 88 10.13 4.70 -9.14
CA PHE A 88 11.53 4.38 -9.34
C PHE A 88 11.90 4.54 -10.82
N GLU A 89 12.70 5.56 -11.13
CA GLU A 89 13.13 5.89 -12.50
C GLU A 89 14.64 5.71 -12.65
N GLY A 90 15.03 4.56 -13.23
CA GLY A 90 16.42 4.16 -13.45
C GLY A 90 17.16 3.82 -12.16
N GLU A 91 17.46 4.84 -11.36
CA GLU A 91 18.11 4.74 -10.05
C GLU A 91 17.58 5.76 -9.03
N LYS A 92 16.56 6.55 -9.41
CA LYS A 92 16.04 7.64 -8.59
C LYS A 92 14.63 7.33 -8.12
N ILE A 93 14.36 7.66 -6.85
CA ILE A 93 13.02 7.63 -6.29
C ILE A 93 12.44 9.05 -6.39
N VAL A 94 11.36 9.22 -7.14
CA VAL A 94 10.77 10.55 -7.41
C VAL A 94 9.27 10.57 -7.11
N PRO A 95 8.72 11.72 -6.68
CA PRO A 95 7.28 11.85 -6.49
C PRO A 95 6.54 11.65 -7.81
N ARG A 96 5.49 10.83 -7.79
CA ARG A 96 4.57 10.66 -8.90
C ARG A 96 3.58 11.82 -8.94
N ILE A 97 3.15 12.20 -10.14
CA ILE A 97 1.99 13.06 -10.34
C ILE A 97 0.79 12.16 -10.69
N PRO A 98 -0.16 11.89 -9.77
CA PRO A 98 -1.32 11.06 -10.08
C PRO A 98 -2.20 11.72 -11.13
N THR A 99 -2.83 10.92 -11.98
CA THR A 99 -3.78 11.42 -12.98
C THR A 99 -5.01 12.04 -12.32
N GLN A 100 -5.75 12.87 -13.06
CA GLN A 100 -7.00 13.45 -12.54
C GLN A 100 -7.99 12.37 -12.11
N GLY A 101 -8.09 11.26 -12.86
CA GLY A 101 -8.97 10.14 -12.52
C GLY A 101 -8.60 9.49 -11.19
N GLU A 102 -7.32 9.24 -10.96
CA GLU A 102 -6.81 8.67 -9.70
C GLU A 102 -7.02 9.62 -8.52
N ARG A 103 -6.78 10.93 -8.71
CA ARG A 103 -7.06 11.95 -7.68
C ARG A 103 -8.53 11.96 -7.29
N VAL A 104 -9.43 11.89 -8.28
CA VAL A 104 -10.87 11.83 -8.04
C VAL A 104 -11.25 10.53 -7.33
N ALA A 105 -10.69 9.39 -7.73
CA ALA A 105 -10.94 8.09 -7.09
C ALA A 105 -10.49 8.09 -5.61
N LYS A 106 -9.27 8.57 -5.33
CA LYS A 106 -8.73 8.71 -3.97
C LYS A 106 -9.59 9.64 -3.11
N ALA A 107 -10.04 10.78 -3.67
CA ALA A 107 -10.94 11.70 -2.98
C ALA A 107 -12.31 11.07 -2.68
N LYS A 108 -12.90 10.34 -3.65
CA LYS A 108 -14.17 9.62 -3.46
C LYS A 108 -14.06 8.54 -2.40
N PHE A 109 -12.99 7.74 -2.43
CA PHE A 109 -12.75 6.69 -1.44
C PHE A 109 -12.60 7.29 -0.03
N LYS A 110 -11.78 8.34 0.11
CA LYS A 110 -11.59 9.04 1.38
C LYS A 110 -12.88 9.64 1.90
N LYS A 111 -13.67 10.28 1.04
CA LYS A 111 -15.01 10.80 1.40
C LYS A 111 -15.91 9.67 1.90
N ALA A 112 -16.02 8.58 1.16
CA ALA A 112 -16.86 7.44 1.56
C ALA A 112 -16.44 6.84 2.92
N ALA A 113 -15.14 6.66 3.14
CA ALA A 113 -14.61 6.15 4.40
C ALA A 113 -14.93 7.07 5.59
N LEU A 114 -14.74 8.38 5.44
CA LEU A 114 -15.07 9.37 6.47
C LEU A 114 -16.58 9.43 6.75
N MET A 115 -17.42 9.33 5.71
CA MET A 115 -18.87 9.28 5.87
C MET A 115 -19.32 8.02 6.62
N GLN A 116 -18.68 6.87 6.36
CA GLN A 116 -18.96 5.63 7.08
C GLN A 116 -18.58 5.76 8.56
N GLN A 117 -17.39 6.29 8.87
CA GLN A 117 -16.95 6.53 10.25
C GLN A 117 -17.90 7.49 10.97
N ALA A 118 -18.27 8.60 10.34
CA ALA A 118 -19.25 9.54 10.91
C ALA A 118 -20.60 8.85 11.20
N SER A 119 -21.07 7.99 10.28
CA SER A 119 -22.34 7.26 10.45
C SER A 119 -22.29 6.31 11.66
N THR A 120 -21.15 5.67 11.94
CA THR A 120 -20.98 4.82 13.13
C THR A 120 -21.03 5.58 14.45
N VAL A 121 -20.68 6.87 14.46
CA VAL A 121 -20.79 7.73 15.65
C VAL A 121 -22.20 8.32 15.77
N ILE A 122 -22.83 8.68 14.65
CA ILE A 122 -24.17 9.27 14.62
C ILE A 122 -25.23 8.29 15.11
N ALA A 123 -25.15 7.00 14.74
CA ALA A 123 -26.17 6.01 15.07
C ALA A 123 -26.51 5.95 16.58
N PRO A 124 -25.57 5.72 17.51
CA PRO A 124 -25.87 5.68 18.94
C PRO A 124 -26.32 7.04 19.51
N LEU A 125 -25.79 8.15 18.98
CA LEU A 125 -26.21 9.49 19.39
C LEU A 125 -27.67 9.78 18.96
N GLN A 126 -28.05 9.29 17.79
CA GLN A 126 -29.42 9.40 17.29
C GLN A 126 -30.36 8.53 18.12
N ASP A 127 -29.97 7.28 18.43
CA ASP A 127 -30.75 6.40 19.30
C ASP A 127 -30.97 7.01 20.68
N ALA A 128 -29.93 7.61 21.28
CA ALA A 128 -30.06 8.29 22.57
C ALA A 128 -31.04 9.47 22.50
N VAL A 129 -31.06 10.21 21.39
CA VAL A 129 -32.04 11.30 21.19
C VAL A 129 -33.44 10.73 21.03
N ASP A 130 -33.61 9.68 20.23
CA ASP A 130 -34.91 9.08 19.93
C ASP A 130 -35.53 8.37 21.15
N LEU A 131 -34.69 7.90 22.09
CA LEU A 131 -35.09 7.32 23.37
C LEU A 131 -35.23 8.35 24.50
N ASP A 132 -35.08 9.64 24.22
CA ASP A 132 -35.06 10.73 25.23
C ASP A 132 -33.98 10.54 26.33
N MET A 133 -32.91 9.81 26.02
CA MET A 133 -31.78 9.52 26.92
C MET A 133 -30.57 10.44 26.68
N ALA A 134 -30.55 11.19 25.58
CA ALA A 134 -29.40 12.00 25.19
C ALA A 134 -29.19 13.21 26.11
N THR A 135 -27.95 13.36 26.57
CA THR A 135 -27.44 14.55 27.24
C THR A 135 -27.35 15.75 26.28
N ASP A 136 -27.26 16.96 26.82
CA ASP A 136 -27.06 18.17 26.01
C ASP A 136 -25.75 18.13 25.21
N ALA A 137 -24.72 17.47 25.76
CA ALA A 137 -23.44 17.25 25.09
C ALA A 137 -23.59 16.33 23.87
N GLU A 138 -24.32 15.22 24.00
CA GLU A 138 -24.58 14.28 22.90
C GLU A 138 -25.44 14.93 21.81
N LYS A 139 -26.44 15.74 22.18
CA LYS A 139 -27.25 16.53 21.23
C LYS A 139 -26.39 17.52 20.43
N ALA A 140 -25.48 18.23 21.11
CA ALA A 140 -24.56 19.16 20.46
C ALA A 140 -23.56 18.44 19.54
N LEU A 141 -23.06 17.28 19.96
CA LEU A 141 -22.15 16.45 19.17
C LEU A 141 -22.85 15.88 17.93
N LEU A 142 -24.08 15.36 18.08
CA LEU A 142 -24.91 14.87 16.98
C LEU A 142 -25.15 15.96 15.93
N LEU A 143 -25.49 17.19 16.37
CA LEU A 143 -25.67 18.33 15.47
C LEU A 143 -24.39 18.64 14.68
N SER A 144 -23.24 18.58 15.34
CA SER A 144 -21.93 18.82 14.70
C SER A 144 -21.62 17.78 13.62
N TRP A 145 -21.88 16.50 13.91
CA TRP A 145 -21.72 15.41 12.94
C TRP A 145 -22.68 15.50 11.75
N LYS A 146 -23.96 15.84 11.99
CA LYS A 146 -24.92 16.07 10.91
C LYS A 146 -24.52 17.22 10.00
N LYS A 147 -23.96 18.30 10.56
CA LYS A 147 -23.40 19.42 9.78
C LYS A 147 -22.19 18.99 8.96
N TYR A 148 -21.28 18.22 9.56
CA TYR A 148 -20.11 17.65 8.87
C TYR A 148 -20.52 16.80 7.66
N LEU A 149 -21.46 15.86 7.83
CA LEU A 149 -21.95 15.03 6.72
C LEU A 149 -22.63 15.83 5.61
N ARG A 150 -23.35 16.89 5.95
CA ARG A 150 -24.02 17.75 4.95
C ARG A 150 -23.05 18.59 4.13
N ALA A 151 -21.90 18.94 4.72
CA ALA A 151 -20.86 19.73 4.05
C ALA A 151 -19.86 18.87 3.26
N ALA A 152 -19.82 17.55 3.48
CA ALA A 152 -18.90 16.60 2.86
C ALA A 152 -19.36 16.17 1.47
#